data_AF-A0A535SSB7-F1
#
_entry.id   AF-A0A535SSB7-F1
#
_cell.length_a   1.000
_cell.length_b   1.000
_cell.length_c   1.000
_cell.angle_alpha   90.00
_cell.angle_beta   90.00
_cell.angle_gamma   90.00
#
_symmetry.space_group_name_H-M   'P 1'
#
loop_
_entity.id
_entity.type
_entity.pdbx_description
1 polymer ?
#
loop_
_entity_poly.entity_id
_entity_poly.type
_entity_poly.pdbx_seq_one_letter_code
_entity_poly.pdbx_strand_id
1 'polypeptide(L)' 'MAVNTKDRLETLKAILAEVTDLSRAAALLEWDQETYMPPGGVQSRAEQISTLLRLSHVRFTSEEVGRLLDQLED' A
#
# COMPACT_ATOMS: atom_id res chain seq x y z
N MET A 1 0.80 -1.02 -29.82
CA MET A 1 1.68 0.14 -29.57
C MET A 1 2.62 -0.25 -28.44
N ALA A 2 3.93 -0.15 -28.63
CA ALA A 2 4.88 -0.47 -27.56
C ALA A 2 4.74 0.57 -26.45
N VAL A 3 4.31 0.14 -25.26
CA VAL A 3 4.34 0.96 -24.04
C VAL A 3 5.81 1.33 -23.79
N ASN A 4 6.11 2.63 -23.76
CA ASN A 4 7.49 3.11 -23.59
C ASN A 4 7.86 3.16 -22.09
N THR A 5 9.15 3.28 -21.78
CA THR A 5 9.70 3.32 -20.42
C THR A 5 8.98 4.29 -19.48
N LYS A 6 8.61 5.49 -19.96
CA LYS A 6 7.87 6.49 -19.19
C LYS A 6 6.51 5.95 -18.73
N ASP A 7 5.77 5.30 -19.62
CA ASP A 7 4.43 4.80 -19.29
C ASP A 7 4.50 3.65 -18.26
N ARG A 8 5.53 2.80 -18.34
CA ARG A 8 5.81 1.75 -17.35
C ARG A 8 6.17 2.34 -16.00
N LEU A 9 7.02 3.37 -15.98
CA LEU A 9 7.41 4.06 -14.76
C LEU A 9 6.21 4.74 -14.10
N GLU A 10 5.34 5.40 -14.86
CA GLU A 10 4.12 6.01 -14.32
C GLU A 10 3.15 4.95 -13.77
N THR A 11 3.06 3.78 -14.42
CA THR A 11 2.28 2.65 -13.89
C THR A 11 2.84 2.16 -12.57
N LEU A 12 4.16 1.94 -12.48
CA LEU A 12 4.82 1.52 -11.23
C LEU A 12 4.60 2.56 -10.12
N LYS A 13 4.77 3.86 -10.41
CA LYS A 13 4.51 4.93 -9.45
C LYS A 13 3.07 4.94 -8.96
N ALA A 14 2.09 4.69 -9.82
CA ALA A 14 0.69 4.63 -9.43
C ALA A 14 0.44 3.50 -8.42
N ILE A 15 1.03 2.32 -8.64
CA ILE A 15 0.95 1.20 -7.70
C ILE A 15 1.61 1.55 -6.37
N LEU A 16 2.81 2.14 -6.40
CA LEU A 16 3.53 2.54 -5.18
C LEU A 16 2.81 3.66 -4.41
N ALA A 17 2.12 4.56 -5.10
CA ALA A 17 1.28 5.57 -4.46
C ALA A 17 0.13 4.92 -3.68
N GLU A 18 -0.58 3.95 -4.27
CA GLU A 18 -1.64 3.20 -3.60
C GLU A 18 -1.13 2.46 -2.34
N VAL A 19 0.01 1.77 -2.46
CA VAL A 19 0.69 1.10 -1.32
C VAL A 19 1.03 2.11 -0.22
N THR A 20 1.53 3.28 -0.61
CA THR A 20 1.89 4.34 0.34
C THR A 20 0.67 4.88 1.07
N ASP A 21 -0.43 5.11 0.36
CA ASP A 21 -1.67 5.63 0.95
C ASP A 21 -2.29 4.63 1.93
N LEU A 22 -2.31 3.34 1.60
CA LEU A 22 -2.75 2.28 2.51
C LEU A 22 -1.91 2.22 3.79
N SER A 23 -0.58 2.34 3.64
CA SER A 23 0.34 2.34 4.77
C SER A 23 0.17 3.58 5.66
N ARG A 24 -0.06 4.75 5.05
CA ARG A 24 -0.33 6.00 5.78
C ARG A 24 -1.66 5.97 6.52
N ALA A 25 -2.69 5.38 5.91
CA ALA A 25 -3.98 5.18 6.57
C ALA A 25 -3.84 4.27 7.79
N ALA A 26 -3.06 3.18 7.69
CA ALA A 26 -2.76 2.31 8.83
C ALA A 26 -2.03 3.08 9.94
N ALA A 27 -0.99 3.86 9.60
CA ALA A 27 -0.25 4.67 10.57
C ALA A 27 -1.13 5.72 11.28
N LEU A 28 -2.10 6.32 10.59
CA LEU A 28 -3.07 7.22 11.22
C LEU A 28 -3.95 6.50 12.22
N LEU A 29 -4.41 5.28 11.90
CA LEU A 29 -5.22 4.46 12.80
C LEU A 29 -4.42 3.96 14.01
N GLU A 30 -3.14 3.65 13.83
CA GLU A 30 -2.20 3.33 14.93
C GLU A 30 -2.05 4.51 15.87
N TRP A 31 -1.81 5.72 15.34
CA TRP A 31 -1.75 6.93 16.17
C TRP A 31 -3.05 7.18 16.92
N ASP A 32 -4.20 7.03 16.26
CA ASP A 32 -5.51 7.19 16.92
C ASP A 32 -5.69 6.15 18.04
N GLN A 33 -5.19 4.92 17.85
CA GLN A 33 -5.26 3.85 18.86
C GLN A 33 -4.60 4.26 20.18
N GLU A 34 -3.46 4.93 20.09
CA GLU A 34 -2.65 5.33 21.23
C GLU A 34 -3.07 6.65 21.87
N THR A 35 -3.92 7.45 21.19
CA THR A 35 -4.23 8.81 21.62
C THR A 35 -5.71 9.05 21.93
N TYR A 36 -6.61 8.66 21.04
CA TYR A 36 -8.04 9.03 21.13
C TYR A 36 -9.00 7.84 21.14
N MET A 37 -8.56 6.64 20.73
CA MET A 37 -9.44 5.48 20.64
C MET A 37 -10.04 5.11 22.00
N PRO A 38 -11.37 4.91 22.10
CA PRO A 38 -11.99 4.46 23.34
C PRO A 38 -11.61 3.01 23.67
N PRO A 39 -11.58 2.59 24.96
CA PRO A 39 -11.12 1.26 25.37
C PRO A 39 -11.83 0.07 24.71
N GLY A 40 -13.09 0.22 24.30
CA GLY A 40 -13.86 -0.83 23.62
C GLY A 40 -13.53 -1.02 22.13
N GLY A 41 -12.67 -0.17 21.54
CA GLY A 41 -12.39 -0.15 20.10
C GLY A 41 -11.30 -1.09 19.61
N VAL A 42 -10.57 -1.75 20.51
CA VAL A 42 -9.32 -2.45 20.18
C VAL A 42 -9.47 -3.53 19.10
N GLN A 43 -10.53 -4.33 19.15
CA GLN A 43 -10.72 -5.41 18.18
C GLN A 43 -10.96 -4.87 16.77
N SER A 44 -11.93 -3.96 16.62
CA SER A 44 -12.25 -3.36 15.32
C SER A 44 -11.07 -2.55 14.77
N ARG A 45 -10.31 -1.87 15.64
CA ARG A 45 -9.09 -1.16 15.24
C ARG A 45 -8.01 -2.10 14.71
N ALA A 46 -7.76 -3.21 15.41
CA ALA A 46 -6.79 -4.21 14.97
C ALA A 46 -7.18 -4.81 13.61
N GLU A 47 -8.47 -5.09 13.38
CA GLU A 47 -8.99 -5.60 12.10
C GLU A 47 -8.79 -4.59 10.95
N GLN A 48 -9.04 -3.29 11.20
CA GLN A 48 -8.82 -2.22 10.23
C GLN A 48 -7.33 -2.11 9.83
N ILE A 49 -6.44 -2.02 10.83
CA ILE A 49 -4.99 -1.92 10.60
C ILE A 49 -4.50 -3.16 9.85
N SER A 50 -4.87 -4.36 10.29
CA SER A 50 -4.49 -5.62 9.65
C SER A 50 -4.94 -5.69 8.19
N THR A 51 -6.16 -5.24 7.89
CA THR A 51 -6.69 -5.20 6.53
C THR A 51 -5.87 -4.27 5.63
N LEU A 52 -5.59 -3.05 6.08
CA LEU A 52 -4.82 -2.07 5.32
C LEU A 52 -3.39 -2.55 5.06
N LEU A 53 -2.71 -3.07 6.09
CA LEU A 53 -1.35 -3.59 5.96
C LEU A 53 -1.28 -4.82 5.04
N ARG A 54 -2.26 -5.73 5.12
CA ARG A 54 -2.34 -6.88 4.22
C ARG A 54 -2.53 -6.44 2.77
N LEU A 55 -3.44 -5.49 2.51
CA LEU A 55 -3.67 -4.98 1.15
C LEU A 55 -2.44 -4.25 0.61
N SER A 56 -1.79 -3.42 1.43
CA SER A 56 -0.53 -2.76 1.09
C SER A 56 0.54 -3.78 0.70
N HIS A 57 0.72 -4.82 1.52
CA HIS A 57 1.68 -5.88 1.25
C HIS A 57 1.38 -6.64 -0.05
N VAL A 58 0.14 -7.14 -0.22
CA VAL A 58 -0.26 -7.90 -1.42
C VAL A 58 -0.10 -7.07 -2.70
N ARG A 59 -0.42 -5.77 -2.63
CA ARG A 59 -0.29 -4.87 -3.79
C ARG A 59 1.19 -4.63 -4.13
N PHE A 60 2.01 -4.37 -3.12
CA PHE A 60 3.45 -4.14 -3.26
C PHE A 60 4.20 -5.36 -3.80
N THR A 61 3.84 -6.57 -3.36
CA THR A 61 4.49 -7.82 -3.76
C THR A 61 3.83 -8.51 -4.94
N SER A 62 2.97 -7.81 -5.68
CA SER A 62 2.28 -8.37 -6.84
C SER A 62 3.24 -8.69 -8.00
N GLU A 63 2.92 -9.72 -8.78
CA GLU A 63 3.69 -10.08 -9.99
C GLU A 63 3.79 -8.92 -11.00
N GLU A 64 2.81 -8.02 -11.01
CA GLU A 64 2.84 -6.80 -11.81
C GLU A 64 3.99 -5.87 -11.43
N VAL A 65 4.22 -5.66 -10.13
CA VAL A 65 5.36 -4.85 -9.65
C VAL A 65 6.68 -5.49 -10.06
N GLY A 66 6.83 -6.80 -9.88
CA GLY A 66 8.03 -7.53 -10.33
C GLY A 66 8.29 -7.35 -11.82
N ARG A 67 7.30 -7.61 -12.67
CA ARG A 67 7.43 -7.43 -14.13
C ARG A 67 7.76 -5.99 -14.54
N LEU A 68 7.20 -4.99 -13.85
CA LEU A 68 7.49 -3.59 -14.14
C LEU A 68 8.93 -3.23 -13.76
N LEU A 69 9.44 -3.76 -12.65
CA LEU A 69 10.83 -3.57 -12.23
C LEU A 69 11.79 -4.21 -13.25
N ASP A 70 11.57 -5.47 -13.61
CA ASP A 70 12.40 -6.17 -14.61
C ASP A 70 12.43 -5.39 -15.95
N GLN A 71 11.28 -4.86 -16.39
CA GLN A 71 11.17 -4.09 -17.64
C GLN A 71 11.76 -2.68 -17.60
N LEU A 72 12.10 -2.17 -16.42
CA LEU A 72 12.66 -0.83 -16.20
C LEU A 72 14.16 -0.88 -15.84
N GLU A 73 14.67 -2.05 -15.45
CA GLU A 73 16.09 -2.28 -15.17
C GLU A 73 16.93 -2.36 -16.46
N ASP A 74 16.34 -2.90 -17.54
CA ASP A 74 16.91 -3.00 -18.89
C ASP A 74 16.71 -1.73 -19.76
#